data_AF-A0A382YY74-F1
#
_entry.id   AF-A0A382YY74-F1
#
_cell.length_a   1.000
_cell.length_b   1.000
_cell.length_c   1.000
_cell.angle_alpha   90.00
_cell.angle_beta   90.00
_cell.angle_gamma   90.00
#
_symmetry.space_group_name_H-M   'P 1'
#
loop_
_entity.id
_entity.type
_entity.pdbx_description
1 polymer ?
#
loop_
_entity_poly.entity_id
_entity_poly.type
_entity_poly.pdbx_seq_one_letter_code
_entity_poly.pdbx_strand_id
1 'polypeptide(L)'
;VKNNFFCKSSYIDLYEYPSYKSKVSSQILYGEKFKILLKKKNWFKIKTSYDSYIGYIKKTHYTEKFNPTHKISNLKARIFKYPKNLIKYKSNNFLPFASKIEILKKYNNFIMFGKNKWLHIKDINKINYQEKNFIKILKLFINCKYKWGGKTFNGIDCSGLLQ
;
A
#
# COMPACT_ATOMS: atom_id res chain seq x y z
N VAL A 1 -25.55 -2.63 3.61
CA VAL A 1 -24.74 -2.32 2.41
C VAL A 1 -23.26 -2.58 2.69
N LYS A 2 -22.58 -3.41 1.89
CA LYS A 2 -21.15 -3.71 2.08
C LYS A 2 -20.32 -2.49 1.66
N ASN A 3 -20.13 -1.51 2.55
CA ASN A 3 -19.30 -0.30 2.33
C ASN A 3 -17.79 -0.63 2.40
N ASN A 4 -17.35 -1.64 1.69
CA ASN A 4 -15.96 -2.09 1.68
C ASN A 4 -15.26 -1.53 0.45
N PHE A 5 -14.21 -0.74 0.67
CA PHE A 5 -13.41 -0.12 -0.37
C PHE A 5 -11.95 -0.55 -0.25
N PHE A 6 -11.22 -0.44 -1.35
CA PHE A 6 -9.80 -0.76 -1.44
C PHE A 6 -9.00 0.44 -1.90
N CYS A 7 -7.86 0.69 -1.26
CA CYS A 7 -6.95 1.78 -1.60
C CYS A 7 -6.32 1.56 -2.99
N LYS A 8 -6.31 2.59 -3.85
CA LYS A 8 -5.65 2.56 -5.16
C LYS A 8 -4.47 3.54 -5.29
N SER A 9 -4.19 4.29 -4.24
CA SER A 9 -2.95 5.07 -4.08
C SER A 9 -1.84 4.19 -3.51
N SER A 10 -0.57 4.56 -3.69
CA SER A 10 0.57 3.80 -3.14
C SER A 10 0.43 3.62 -1.62
N TYR A 11 0.10 4.71 -0.93
CA TYR A 11 -0.42 4.72 0.43
C TYR A 11 -1.29 5.97 0.62
N ILE A 12 -2.02 6.04 1.72
CA ILE A 12 -2.80 7.20 2.17
C ILE A 12 -2.52 7.41 3.66
N ASP A 13 -2.24 8.65 4.06
CA ASP A 13 -2.12 9.01 5.48
C ASP A 13 -3.52 9.04 6.13
N LEU A 14 -3.63 8.42 7.31
CA LEU A 14 -4.81 8.44 8.16
C LEU A 14 -4.61 9.46 9.29
N TYR A 15 -5.37 10.53 9.25
CA TYR A 15 -5.28 11.65 10.17
C TYR A 15 -6.23 11.50 11.36
N GLU A 16 -5.87 12.03 12.53
CA GLU A 16 -6.73 12.01 13.73
C GLU A 16 -7.99 12.88 13.58
N TYR A 17 -7.86 14.00 12.87
CA TYR A 17 -8.90 15.00 12.64
C TYR A 17 -8.97 15.38 11.15
N PRO A 18 -10.11 15.88 10.63
CA PRO A 18 -10.27 16.30 9.23
C PRO A 18 -9.62 17.67 8.97
N SER A 19 -8.31 17.77 9.20
CA SER A 19 -7.52 18.99 9.08
C SER A 19 -6.14 18.71 8.50
N TYR A 20 -5.63 19.62 7.67
CA TYR A 20 -4.28 19.52 7.10
C TYR A 20 -3.16 19.63 8.16
N LYS A 21 -3.46 20.21 9.32
CA LYS A 21 -2.54 20.32 10.47
C LYS A 21 -2.65 19.13 11.43
N SER A 22 -3.55 18.19 11.17
CA SER A 22 -3.74 17.02 12.02
C SER A 22 -2.53 16.08 11.93
N LYS A 23 -2.21 15.44 13.05
CA LYS A 23 -1.20 14.39 13.10
C LYS A 23 -1.67 13.17 12.29
N VAL A 24 -0.70 12.48 11.71
CA VAL A 24 -0.92 11.19 11.07
C VAL A 24 -0.90 10.12 12.16
N SER A 25 -2.01 9.42 12.31
CA SER A 25 -2.17 8.32 13.27
C SER A 25 -1.74 6.96 12.68
N SER A 26 -1.86 6.80 11.36
CA SER A 26 -1.60 5.55 10.67
C SER A 26 -1.50 5.77 9.15
N GLN A 27 -1.27 4.70 8.40
CA GLN A 27 -1.29 4.70 6.94
C GLN A 27 -2.12 3.52 6.40
N ILE A 28 -2.70 3.72 5.22
CA ILE A 28 -3.41 2.69 4.44
C ILE A 28 -2.60 2.40 3.17
N LEU A 29 -2.19 1.15 2.95
CA LEU A 29 -1.37 0.76 1.80
C LEU A 29 -2.21 0.43 0.57
N TYR A 30 -1.59 0.41 -0.61
CA TYR A 30 -2.26 0.01 -1.85
C TYR A 30 -2.90 -1.38 -1.70
N GLY A 31 -4.17 -1.48 -2.09
CA GLY A 31 -4.96 -2.72 -2.01
C GLY A 31 -5.44 -3.09 -0.61
N GLU A 32 -5.15 -2.29 0.42
CA GLU A 32 -5.77 -2.48 1.73
C GLU A 32 -7.23 -2.08 1.72
N LYS A 33 -7.99 -2.80 2.56
CA LYS A 33 -9.43 -2.68 2.66
C LYS A 33 -9.81 -1.75 3.81
N PHE A 34 -10.76 -0.87 3.57
CA PHE A 34 -11.32 0.04 4.57
C PHE A 34 -12.82 0.24 4.35
N LYS A 35 -13.50 0.79 5.35
CA LYS A 35 -14.90 1.20 5.28
C LYS A 35 -15.01 2.70 5.46
N ILE A 36 -15.87 3.34 4.66
CA ILE A 36 -16.19 4.76 4.87
C ILE A 36 -17.35 4.84 5.86
N LEU A 37 -17.12 5.56 6.97
CA LEU A 37 -18.12 5.82 8.02
C LEU A 37 -18.88 7.13 7.76
N LEU A 38 -18.17 8.17 7.30
CA LEU A 38 -18.74 9.49 7.03
C LEU A 38 -18.00 10.16 5.87
N LYS A 39 -18.72 10.83 4.97
CA LYS A 39 -18.15 11.71 3.94
C LYS A 39 -18.48 13.17 4.26
N LYS A 40 -17.47 14.04 4.40
CA LYS A 40 -17.66 15.47 4.65
C LYS A 40 -16.69 16.30 3.82
N LYS A 41 -17.20 17.06 2.85
CA LYS A 41 -16.41 17.91 1.94
C LYS A 41 -15.21 17.13 1.35
N ASN A 42 -13.99 17.49 1.75
CA ASN A 42 -12.73 16.91 1.27
C ASN A 42 -12.19 15.76 2.14
N TRP A 43 -12.91 15.38 3.20
CA TRP A 43 -12.46 14.40 4.19
C TRP A 43 -13.45 13.25 4.34
N PHE A 44 -12.93 12.04 4.42
CA PHE A 44 -13.71 10.84 4.71
C PHE A 44 -13.26 10.27 6.04
N LYS A 45 -14.19 10.11 6.99
CA LYS A 45 -13.94 9.30 8.18
C LYS A 45 -14.03 7.83 7.77
N ILE A 46 -12.98 7.07 8.03
CA ILE A 46 -12.88 5.67 7.63
C ILE A 46 -12.53 4.78 8.82
N LYS A 47 -12.80 3.49 8.68
CA LYS A 47 -12.27 2.42 9.53
C LYS A 47 -11.47 1.45 8.67
N THR A 48 -10.21 1.22 8.99
CA THR A 48 -9.39 0.21 8.31
C THR A 48 -9.89 -1.20 8.66
N SER A 49 -9.73 -2.16 7.75
CA SER A 49 -10.20 -3.54 8.00
C SER A 49 -9.17 -4.42 8.70
N TYR A 50 -7.88 -4.06 8.62
CA TYR A 50 -6.79 -4.88 9.16
C TYR A 50 -6.64 -4.69 10.67
N ASP A 51 -6.51 -3.44 11.12
CA ASP A 51 -6.23 -3.06 12.50
C ASP A 51 -7.36 -2.26 13.16
N SER A 52 -8.52 -2.11 12.48
CA SER A 52 -9.68 -1.39 13.00
C SER A 52 -9.46 0.09 13.38
N TYR A 53 -8.35 0.69 12.95
CA TYR A 53 -8.07 2.11 13.12
C TYR A 53 -9.19 2.99 12.53
N ILE A 54 -9.60 4.01 13.28
CA ILE A 54 -10.56 5.00 12.84
C ILE A 54 -9.85 6.34 12.71
N GLY A 55 -10.01 6.99 11.57
CA GLY A 55 -9.45 8.32 11.33
C GLY A 55 -10.01 8.94 10.06
N TYR A 56 -9.35 9.98 9.59
CA TYR A 56 -9.77 10.77 8.44
C TYR A 56 -8.76 10.64 7.32
N ILE A 57 -9.24 10.40 6.11
CA ILE A 57 -8.43 10.47 4.89
C ILE A 57 -8.91 11.62 4.03
N LYS A 58 -8.00 12.22 3.27
CA LYS A 58 -8.36 13.14 2.19
C LYS A 58 -9.10 12.37 1.10
N LYS A 59 -9.98 13.06 0.37
CA LYS A 59 -10.62 12.51 -0.83
C LYS A 59 -9.54 11.93 -1.76
N THR A 60 -9.69 10.67 -2.11
CA THR A 60 -8.66 9.86 -2.78
C THR A 60 -9.31 8.81 -3.67
N HIS A 61 -8.51 8.15 -4.51
CA HIS A 61 -8.98 7.09 -5.40
C HIS A 61 -9.09 5.76 -4.64
N TYR A 62 -10.26 5.15 -4.71
CA TYR A 62 -10.55 3.83 -4.16
C TYR A 62 -11.49 3.06 -5.09
N THR A 63 -11.62 1.75 -4.88
CA THR A 63 -12.52 0.88 -5.65
C THR A 63 -13.28 -0.05 -4.71
N GLU A 64 -14.49 -0.49 -5.11
CA GLU A 64 -15.26 -1.51 -4.42
C GLU A 64 -14.87 -2.93 -4.87
N LYS A 65 -14.47 -3.07 -6.14
CA LYS A 65 -14.10 -4.35 -6.76
C LYS A 65 -12.58 -4.46 -6.80
N PHE A 66 -12.04 -5.39 -6.03
CA PHE A 66 -10.62 -5.71 -6.01
C PHE A 66 -10.38 -7.08 -5.39
N ASN A 67 -9.72 -7.98 -6.13
CA ASN A 67 -9.45 -9.34 -5.69
C ASN A 67 -7.93 -9.59 -5.69
N PRO A 68 -7.21 -9.15 -4.63
CA PRO A 68 -5.76 -9.24 -4.62
C PRO A 68 -5.30 -10.70 -4.56
N THR A 69 -4.35 -11.06 -5.41
CA THR A 69 -3.78 -12.41 -5.51
C THR A 69 -2.35 -12.48 -5.01
N HIS A 70 -1.65 -11.34 -5.00
CA HIS A 70 -0.25 -11.23 -4.63
C HIS A 70 -0.02 -10.02 -3.72
N LYS A 71 1.15 -9.96 -3.10
CA LYS A 71 1.60 -8.84 -2.27
C LYS A 71 3.05 -8.50 -2.54
N ILE A 72 3.43 -7.26 -2.27
CA ILE A 72 4.82 -6.82 -2.36
C ILE A 72 5.63 -7.43 -1.21
N SER A 73 6.76 -8.05 -1.55
CA SER A 73 7.62 -8.78 -0.61
C SER A 73 8.93 -8.06 -0.26
N ASN A 74 9.32 -7.06 -1.04
CA ASN A 74 10.50 -6.22 -0.77
C ASN A 74 10.07 -4.89 -0.11
N LEU A 75 11.02 -4.15 0.48
CA LEU A 75 10.74 -2.86 1.13
C LEU A 75 9.85 -1.93 0.27
N LYS A 76 10.12 -1.92 -1.03
CA LYS A 76 9.29 -1.27 -2.05
C LYS A 76 9.49 -1.93 -3.41
N ALA A 77 8.43 -2.00 -4.21
CA ALA A 77 8.48 -2.45 -5.60
C ALA A 77 8.36 -1.25 -6.54
N ARG A 78 9.27 -1.16 -7.51
CA ARG A 78 9.25 -0.07 -8.49
C ARG A 78 8.21 -0.33 -9.56
N ILE A 79 7.44 0.71 -9.91
CA ILE A 79 6.47 0.65 -11.00
C ILE A 79 7.16 0.99 -12.33
N PHE A 80 6.91 0.19 -13.36
CA PHE A 80 7.38 0.39 -14.73
C PHE A 80 6.22 0.75 -15.65
N LYS A 81 6.47 1.63 -16.62
CA LYS A 81 5.48 2.02 -17.64
C LYS A 81 5.28 0.94 -18.72
N TYR A 82 6.30 0.10 -18.94
CA TYR A 82 6.29 -0.94 -19.97
C TYR A 82 7.22 -2.12 -19.62
N PRO A 83 6.87 -3.39 -19.94
CA PRO A 83 7.53 -4.58 -19.40
C PRO A 83 8.66 -5.13 -20.30
N LYS A 84 9.57 -4.27 -20.77
CA LYS A 84 10.68 -4.72 -21.64
C LYS A 84 12.08 -4.45 -21.09
N ASN A 85 12.29 -3.31 -20.46
CA ASN A 85 13.63 -2.88 -20.04
C ASN A 85 13.55 -2.17 -18.68
N LEU A 86 14.36 -2.66 -17.74
CA LEU A 86 14.40 -2.20 -16.34
C LEU A 86 14.95 -0.77 -16.17
N ILE A 87 15.66 -0.24 -17.16
CA ILE A 87 16.27 1.09 -17.12
C ILE A 87 15.38 2.09 -17.86
N LYS A 88 14.99 1.78 -19.11
CA LYS A 88 14.25 2.70 -20.00
C LYS A 88 12.84 3.02 -19.49
N TYR A 89 12.15 2.05 -18.88
CA TYR A 89 10.73 2.20 -18.53
C TYR A 89 10.48 2.34 -17.03
N LYS A 90 11.53 2.52 -16.22
CA LYS A 90 11.41 2.72 -14.78
C LYS A 90 10.71 4.05 -14.48
N SER A 91 9.85 4.07 -13.46
CA SER A 91 9.29 5.31 -12.91
C SER A 91 9.84 5.60 -11.51
N ASN A 92 9.56 6.80 -11.01
CA ASN A 92 9.83 7.18 -9.62
C ASN A 92 8.70 6.79 -8.66
N ASN A 93 7.71 6.02 -9.14
CA ASN A 93 6.61 5.54 -8.33
C ASN A 93 6.89 4.13 -7.82
N PHE A 94 6.45 3.87 -6.59
CA PHE A 94 6.65 2.59 -5.93
C PHE A 94 5.36 2.13 -5.25
N LEU A 95 5.24 0.83 -5.04
CA LEU A 95 4.34 0.26 -4.04
C LEU A 95 5.17 -0.16 -2.81
N PRO A 96 4.77 0.23 -1.60
CA PRO A 96 5.46 -0.18 -0.38
C PRO A 96 5.28 -1.68 -0.11
N PHE A 97 6.16 -2.23 0.74
CA PHE A 97 6.03 -3.56 1.33
C PHE A 97 4.60 -3.84 1.79
N ALA A 98 4.16 -5.10 1.68
CA ALA A 98 2.81 -5.57 2.03
C ALA A 98 1.64 -4.99 1.22
N SER A 99 1.87 -4.07 0.26
CA SER A 99 0.83 -3.65 -0.69
C SER A 99 0.24 -4.86 -1.42
N LYS A 100 -1.09 -4.91 -1.51
CA LYS A 100 -1.85 -6.02 -2.11
C LYS A 100 -2.18 -5.71 -3.56
N ILE A 101 -1.88 -6.64 -4.46
CA ILE A 101 -2.03 -6.45 -5.90
C ILE A 101 -2.87 -7.58 -6.52
N GLU A 102 -3.59 -7.21 -7.56
CA GLU A 102 -4.27 -8.13 -8.48
C GLU A 102 -3.45 -8.18 -9.77
N ILE A 103 -3.11 -9.39 -10.24
CA ILE A 103 -2.37 -9.56 -11.50
C ILE A 103 -3.38 -9.61 -12.63
N LEU A 104 -3.28 -8.64 -13.55
CA LEU A 104 -4.13 -8.54 -14.74
C LEU A 104 -3.50 -9.24 -15.96
N LYS A 105 -2.17 -9.16 -16.09
CA LYS A 105 -1.41 -9.76 -17.19
C LYS A 105 -0.01 -10.11 -16.75
N LYS A 106 0.59 -11.13 -17.35
CA LYS A 106 2.02 -11.45 -17.23
C LYS A 106 2.71 -11.25 -18.57
N TYR A 107 3.95 -10.79 -18.55
CA TYR A 107 4.80 -10.66 -19.73
C TYR A 107 6.27 -10.78 -19.30
N ASN A 108 6.96 -11.82 -19.74
CA ASN A 108 8.31 -12.17 -19.29
C ASN A 108 8.40 -12.13 -17.74
N ASN A 109 9.38 -11.41 -17.19
CA ASN A 109 9.59 -11.25 -15.75
C ASN A 109 8.76 -10.11 -15.12
N PHE A 110 7.70 -9.66 -15.80
CA PHE A 110 6.84 -8.58 -15.33
C PHE A 110 5.39 -9.02 -15.21
N ILE A 111 4.71 -8.36 -14.26
CA ILE A 111 3.26 -8.47 -14.10
C ILE A 111 2.64 -7.09 -14.23
N MET A 112 1.44 -7.02 -14.78
CA MET A 112 0.63 -5.81 -14.86
C MET A 112 -0.42 -5.84 -13.76
N PHE A 113 -0.50 -4.79 -12.95
CA PHE A 113 -1.50 -4.68 -11.86
C PHE A 113 -2.47 -3.51 -12.05
N GLY A 114 -2.30 -2.75 -13.13
CA GLY A 114 -3.14 -1.65 -13.57
C GLY A 114 -2.73 -1.20 -14.98
N LYS A 115 -3.55 -0.40 -15.65
CA LYS A 115 -3.27 0.09 -17.02
C LYS A 115 -1.86 0.70 -17.10
N ASN A 116 -0.99 0.10 -17.90
CA ASN A 116 0.41 0.50 -18.08
C ASN A 116 1.23 0.61 -16.79
N LYS A 117 0.86 -0.16 -15.75
CA LYS A 117 1.58 -0.23 -14.48
C LYS A 117 2.07 -1.66 -14.26
N TRP A 118 3.39 -1.80 -14.37
CA TRP A 118 4.06 -3.08 -14.30
C TRP A 118 4.98 -3.17 -13.08
N LEU A 119 5.15 -4.37 -12.54
CA LEU A 119 6.09 -4.70 -11.46
C LEU A 119 6.97 -5.86 -11.91
N HIS A 120 8.18 -5.94 -11.37
CA HIS A 120 9.04 -7.11 -11.59
C HIS A 120 8.58 -8.26 -10.69
N ILE A 121 8.56 -9.48 -11.21
CA ILE A 121 8.05 -10.66 -10.50
C ILE A 121 8.84 -11.00 -9.23
N LYS A 122 10.11 -10.60 -9.16
CA LYS A 122 10.97 -10.77 -7.96
C LYS A 122 10.52 -9.96 -6.74
N ASP A 123 9.71 -8.91 -6.94
CA ASP A 123 9.30 -8.00 -5.87
C ASP A 123 7.96 -8.42 -5.24
N ILE A 124 7.38 -9.54 -5.67
CA ILE A 124 6.05 -9.98 -5.26
C ILE A 124 6.07 -11.43 -4.78
N ASN A 125 5.17 -11.75 -3.85
CA ASN A 125 4.84 -13.11 -3.45
C ASN A 125 3.33 -13.34 -3.54
N LYS A 126 2.89 -14.60 -3.55
CA LYS A 126 1.47 -14.95 -3.41
C LYS A 126 0.91 -14.32 -2.13
N ILE A 127 -0.36 -13.90 -2.14
CA ILE A 127 -0.96 -13.20 -1.00
C ILE A 127 -0.93 -14.03 0.29
N ASN A 128 -1.11 -15.35 0.16
CA ASN A 128 -1.11 -16.32 1.28
C ASN A 128 0.29 -16.76 1.71
N TYR A 129 1.35 -16.34 1.00
CA TYR A 129 2.72 -16.68 1.41
C TYR A 129 3.06 -15.98 2.74
N GLN A 130 3.58 -16.75 3.69
CA GLN A 130 4.05 -16.25 4.98
C GLN A 130 5.55 -16.50 5.07
N GLU A 131 6.33 -15.43 5.29
CA GLU A 131 7.76 -15.54 5.57
C GLU A 131 7.92 -15.86 7.06
N LYS A 132 8.50 -17.02 7.37
CA LYS A 132 8.68 -17.49 8.75
C LYS A 132 9.90 -16.83 9.40
N ASN A 133 10.84 -16.34 8.59
CA ASN A 133 12.02 -15.65 9.08
C ASN A 133 11.70 -14.15 9.27
N PHE A 134 11.23 -13.78 10.47
CA PHE A 134 10.93 -12.39 10.81
C PHE A 134 12.15 -11.47 10.71
N ILE A 135 13.36 -11.98 11.01
CA ILE A 135 14.60 -11.20 10.89
C ILE A 135 14.80 -10.74 9.44
N LYS A 136 14.43 -11.56 8.45
CA LYS A 136 14.51 -11.18 7.04
C LYS A 136 13.55 -10.04 6.70
N ILE A 137 12.34 -10.01 7.27
CA ILE A 137 11.41 -8.89 7.12
C ILE A 137 11.96 -7.63 7.80
N LEU A 138 12.38 -7.75 9.07
CA LEU A 138 12.91 -6.61 9.83
C LEU A 138 14.13 -5.97 9.16
N LYS A 139 15.01 -6.80 8.57
CA LYS A 139 16.18 -6.33 7.80
C LYS A 139 15.80 -5.46 6.59
N LEU A 140 14.61 -5.60 6.03
CA LEU A 140 14.14 -4.72 4.94
C LEU A 140 14.01 -3.27 5.39
N PHE A 141 13.74 -3.03 6.67
CA PHE A 141 13.48 -1.70 7.22
C PHE A 141 14.68 -1.06 7.90
N ILE A 142 15.84 -1.72 7.89
CA ILE A 142 17.10 -1.11 8.35
C ILE A 142 17.33 0.19 7.56
N ASN A 143 17.73 1.25 8.27
CA ASN A 143 17.92 2.61 7.76
C ASN A 143 16.63 3.33 7.27
N CYS A 144 15.44 2.74 7.45
CA CYS A 144 14.20 3.49 7.27
C CYS A 144 14.09 4.54 8.39
N LYS A 145 13.72 5.76 8.00
CA LYS A 145 13.52 6.85 8.95
C LYS A 145 12.36 6.53 9.89
N TYR A 146 12.47 6.94 11.14
CA TYR A 146 11.31 6.93 12.02
C TYR A 146 10.31 7.98 11.56
N LYS A 147 9.03 7.61 11.43
CA LYS A 147 7.93 8.53 11.15
C LYS A 147 6.70 8.08 11.91
N TRP A 148 6.20 8.92 12.81
CA TRP A 148 4.96 8.68 13.54
C TRP A 148 3.77 8.41 12.58
N GLY A 149 3.03 7.33 12.84
CA GLY A 149 1.94 6.83 11.99
C GLY A 149 2.42 6.18 10.68
N GLY A 150 3.73 5.99 10.49
CA GLY A 150 4.33 5.49 9.27
C GLY A 150 4.29 3.97 9.14
N LYS A 151 4.05 3.47 7.92
CA LYS A 151 4.04 2.04 7.55
C LYS A 151 4.79 1.76 6.24
N THR A 152 5.65 2.67 5.80
CA THR A 152 6.22 2.61 4.44
C THR A 152 7.73 2.87 4.45
N PHE A 153 8.37 2.63 3.31
CA PHE A 153 9.78 2.94 3.11
C PHE A 153 10.13 4.43 3.23
N ASN A 154 9.14 5.33 3.20
CA ASN A 154 9.32 6.76 3.47
C ASN A 154 9.45 7.07 4.96
N GLY A 155 9.04 6.15 5.81
CA GLY A 155 9.17 6.21 7.25
C GLY A 155 8.19 5.26 7.93
N ILE A 156 8.64 4.66 9.02
CA ILE A 156 7.91 3.65 9.80
C ILE A 156 8.00 3.98 11.29
N ASP A 157 6.94 3.72 12.05
CA ASP A 157 7.00 3.80 13.52
C ASP A 157 7.14 2.41 14.16
N CYS A 158 7.21 2.36 15.48
CA CYS A 158 7.35 1.12 16.25
C CYS A 158 6.18 0.14 16.01
N SER A 159 4.95 0.66 15.99
CA SER A 159 3.76 -0.16 15.78
C SER A 159 3.63 -0.65 14.34
N GLY A 160 3.98 0.19 13.37
CA GLY A 160 3.99 -0.15 11.95
C GLY A 160 5.04 -1.18 11.58
N LEU A 161 6.18 -1.22 12.29
CA LEU A 161 7.22 -2.24 12.08
C LEU A 161 6.79 -3.64 12.56
N LEU A 162 6.00 -3.70 13.63
CA LEU A 162 5.49 -4.96 14.18
C LEU A 162 4.27 -5.51 13.41
N GLN A 163 3.58 -4.64 12.66
CA GLN A 163 2.32 -4.93 12.01
C GLN A 163 2.43 -5.88 10.82
#